data_AF-A0A9Q3CZV1-F1
#
_entry.id   AF-A0A9Q3CZV1-F1
#
_cell.length_a   1.000
_cell.length_b   1.000
_cell.length_c   1.000
_cell.angle_alpha   90.00
_cell.angle_beta   90.00
_cell.angle_gamma   90.00
#
_symmetry.space_group_name_H-M   'P 1'
#
loop_
_entity.id
_entity.type
_entity.pdbx_description
1 polymer ?
#
loop_
_entity_poly.entity_id
_entity_poly.type
_entity_poly.pdbx_seq_one_letter_code
_entity_poly.pdbx_strand_id
1 'polypeptide(L)'
;MDWLKSSHSGDLQEYINNSQRVMLDLELINIIMPSELLSFTILGKLSGNAKLHQYVEVLTLSNDLVKKPNLILSKLQDFYNNSCLKENISTTASTHLSESSGLYKIMYYFANGKHNPNCTNHSKEECFAEHLHL
;
A
#
# COMPACT_ATOMS: atom_id res chain seq x y z
N MET A 1 20.75 1.53 -8.13
CA MET A 1 19.42 1.10 -7.66
C MET A 1 19.29 -0.40 -7.81
N ASP A 2 19.53 -1.14 -6.73
CA ASP A 2 19.50 -2.61 -6.74
C ASP A 2 18.07 -3.18 -6.76
N TRP A 3 17.07 -2.35 -6.42
CA TRP A 3 15.64 -2.70 -6.48
C TRP A 3 15.18 -3.14 -7.87
N LEU A 4 15.66 -2.49 -8.94
CA LEU A 4 15.30 -2.89 -10.31
C LEU A 4 15.82 -4.29 -10.66
N LYS A 5 16.93 -4.71 -10.05
CA LYS A 5 17.60 -5.99 -10.31
C LYS A 5 17.09 -7.14 -9.43
N SER A 6 16.39 -6.85 -8.33
CA SER A 6 15.89 -7.88 -7.42
C SER A 6 14.56 -8.48 -7.89
N SER A 7 14.39 -9.79 -7.76
CA SER A 7 13.08 -10.43 -7.83
C SER A 7 12.39 -10.36 -6.47
N HIS A 8 11.06 -10.32 -6.45
CA HIS A 8 10.33 -10.46 -5.18
C HIS A 8 10.44 -11.91 -4.71
N SER A 9 11.11 -12.12 -3.57
CA SER A 9 11.28 -13.43 -2.94
C SER A 9 10.90 -13.43 -1.45
N GLY A 10 10.28 -12.34 -0.98
CA GLY A 10 10.11 -12.04 0.44
C GLY A 10 8.69 -11.62 0.81
N ASP A 11 8.59 -10.90 1.92
CA ASP A 11 7.32 -10.40 2.45
C ASP A 11 6.70 -9.31 1.55
N LEU A 12 5.37 -9.36 1.39
CA LEU A 12 4.65 -8.40 0.54
C LEU A 12 4.65 -7.00 1.14
N GLN A 13 4.60 -6.86 2.46
CA GLN A 13 4.66 -5.55 3.12
C GLN A 13 6.04 -4.91 2.92
N GLU A 14 7.12 -5.67 3.10
CA GLU A 14 8.48 -5.22 2.81
C GLU A 14 8.61 -4.74 1.36
N TYR A 15 8.06 -5.50 0.41
CA TYR A 15 8.07 -5.13 -1.00
C TYR A 15 7.31 -3.83 -1.28
N ILE A 16 6.13 -3.65 -0.69
CA ILE A 16 5.33 -2.43 -0.83
C ILE A 16 6.12 -1.23 -0.29
N ASN A 17 6.67 -1.35 0.93
CA ASN A 17 7.44 -0.28 1.57
C ASN A 17 8.68 0.10 0.75
N ASN A 18 9.39 -0.89 0.22
CA ASN A 18 10.58 -0.65 -0.61
C ASN A 18 10.22 0.01 -1.94
N SER A 19 9.12 -0.40 -2.57
CA SER A 19 8.62 0.20 -3.81
C SER A 19 8.22 1.66 -3.60
N GLN A 20 7.55 1.98 -2.49
CA GLN A 20 7.22 3.36 -2.12
C GLN A 20 8.48 4.22 -1.95
N ARG A 21 9.51 3.69 -1.27
CA ARG A 21 10.78 4.40 -1.10
C ARG A 21 11.45 4.70 -2.44
N VAL A 22 11.52 3.72 -3.34
CA VAL A 22 12.11 3.91 -4.67
C VAL A 22 11.34 4.96 -5.48
N MET A 23 10.02 5.01 -5.37
CA MET A 23 9.23 6.05 -6.03
C MET A 23 9.59 7.46 -5.52
N LEU A 24 9.71 7.62 -4.20
CA LEU A 24 10.15 8.89 -3.59
C LEU A 24 11.58 9.24 -3.99
N ASP A 25 12.48 8.26 -4.02
CA ASP A 25 13.87 8.46 -4.42
C ASP A 25 13.96 8.92 -5.88
N LEU A 26 13.18 8.30 -6.79
CA LEU A 26 13.11 8.68 -8.22
C LEU A 26 12.60 10.12 -8.40
N GLU A 27 11.60 10.52 -7.62
CA GLU A 27 11.07 11.88 -7.61
C GLU A 27 12.11 12.88 -7.08
N LEU A 28 12.81 12.54 -5.99
CA LEU A 28 13.85 13.37 -5.38
C LEU A 28 15.03 13.63 -6.33
N ILE A 29 15.47 12.60 -7.07
CA ILE A 29 16.58 12.70 -8.02
C ILE A 29 16.12 13.12 -9.43
N ASN A 30 14.85 13.51 -9.58
CA ASN A 30 14.23 13.98 -10.82
C ASN A 30 14.44 13.02 -12.02
N ILE A 31 14.46 11.71 -11.77
CA ILE A 31 14.47 10.71 -12.84
C ILE A 31 13.05 10.52 -13.34
N ILE A 32 12.83 10.88 -14.60
CA ILE A 32 11.54 10.72 -15.26
C ILE A 32 11.41 9.27 -15.75
N MET A 33 10.84 8.41 -14.91
CA MET A 33 10.36 7.09 -15.33
C MET A 33 8.87 7.19 -15.70
N PRO A 34 8.43 6.69 -16.87
CA PRO A 34 7.02 6.65 -17.20
C PRO A 34 6.23 5.88 -16.13
N SER A 35 5.14 6.47 -15.64
CA SER A 35 4.30 5.88 -14.57
C SER A 35 3.81 4.48 -14.92
N GLU A 36 3.46 4.24 -16.18
CA GLU A 36 3.04 2.92 -16.67
C GLU A 36 4.17 1.89 -16.61
N LEU A 37 5.39 2.28 -16.99
CA LEU A 37 6.56 1.40 -16.88
C LEU A 37 6.85 1.03 -15.42
N LEU A 38 6.74 2.01 -14.51
CA LEU A 38 6.92 1.78 -13.08
C LEU A 38 5.85 0.83 -12.53
N SER A 39 4.59 1.02 -12.92
CA SER A 39 3.48 0.12 -12.57
C SER A 39 3.71 -1.30 -13.04
N PHE A 40 4.08 -1.50 -14.31
CA PHE A 40 4.39 -2.83 -14.84
C PHE A 40 5.64 -3.44 -14.17
N THR A 41 6.62 -2.63 -13.80
CA THR A 41 7.80 -3.09 -13.06
C THR A 41 7.39 -3.59 -11.66
N ILE A 42 6.51 -2.85 -10.97
CA ILE A 42 5.99 -3.23 -9.66
C ILE A 42 5.18 -4.53 -9.76
N LEU A 43 4.29 -4.63 -10.74
CA LEU A 43 3.43 -5.82 -10.92
C LEU A 43 4.24 -7.04 -11.40
N GLY A 44 5.11 -6.86 -12.38
CA GLY A 44 5.90 -7.94 -12.98
C GLY A 44 6.82 -8.65 -11.99
N LYS A 45 7.37 -7.93 -11.01
CA LYS A 45 8.15 -8.54 -9.92
C LYS A 45 7.31 -9.44 -9.02
N LEU A 46 6.01 -9.15 -8.87
CA LEU A 46 5.07 -9.94 -8.06
C LEU A 46 4.47 -11.13 -8.81
N SER A 47 4.48 -11.13 -10.15
CA SER A 47 3.88 -12.18 -10.99
C SER A 47 4.45 -13.58 -10.74
N GLY A 48 5.67 -13.68 -10.20
CA GLY A 48 6.30 -14.94 -9.81
C GLY A 48 5.75 -15.57 -8.52
N ASN A 49 4.96 -14.83 -7.74
CA ASN A 49 4.33 -15.34 -6.52
C ASN A 49 2.96 -15.94 -6.85
N ALA A 50 2.83 -17.26 -6.73
CA ALA A 50 1.59 -17.99 -7.07
C ALA A 50 0.34 -17.50 -6.31
N LYS A 51 0.48 -17.03 -5.06
CA LYS A 51 -0.64 -16.50 -4.28
C LYS A 51 -1.12 -15.13 -4.78
N LEU A 52 -0.22 -14.36 -5.38
CA LEU A 52 -0.48 -13.01 -5.87
C LEU A 52 -0.79 -12.97 -7.36
N HIS A 53 -0.41 -14.01 -8.11
CA HIS A 53 -0.47 -14.06 -9.56
C HIS A 53 -1.84 -13.62 -10.11
N GLN A 54 -2.93 -14.24 -9.64
CA GLN A 54 -4.28 -13.91 -10.09
C GLN A 54 -4.68 -12.46 -9.73
N TYR A 55 -4.25 -11.97 -8.57
CA TYR A 55 -4.54 -10.58 -8.16
C TYR A 55 -3.76 -9.57 -9.01
N VAL A 56 -2.49 -9.87 -9.30
CA VAL A 56 -1.61 -9.08 -10.15
C VAL A 56 -2.15 -9.01 -11.58
N GLU A 57 -2.67 -10.10 -12.14
CA GLU A 57 -3.31 -10.10 -13.47
C GLU A 57 -4.50 -9.13 -13.52
N VAL A 58 -5.39 -9.17 -12.51
CA VAL A 58 -6.55 -8.26 -12.42
C VAL A 58 -6.11 -6.79 -12.37
N LEU A 59 -5.07 -6.48 -11.60
CA LEU A 59 -4.51 -5.13 -11.53
C LEU A 59 -3.90 -4.70 -12.88
N THR A 60 -3.22 -5.62 -13.57
CA THR A 60 -2.56 -5.36 -14.87
C THR A 60 -3.58 -5.05 -15.97
N LEU A 61 -4.74 -5.71 -15.95
CA LEU A 61 -5.82 -5.47 -16.92
C LEU A 61 -6.55 -4.14 -16.73
N SER A 62 -6.39 -3.51 -15.56
CA SER A 62 -7.06 -2.26 -15.22
C SER A 62 -6.24 -1.05 -15.68
N ASN A 63 -6.53 -0.55 -16.88
CA ASN A 63 -5.77 0.54 -17.53
C ASN A 63 -5.64 1.80 -16.65
N ASP A 64 -6.68 2.14 -15.87
CA ASP A 64 -6.65 3.29 -14.96
C ASP A 64 -5.70 3.10 -13.76
N LEU A 65 -5.48 1.85 -13.34
CA LEU A 65 -4.56 1.51 -12.25
C LEU A 65 -3.12 1.55 -12.73
N VAL A 66 -2.84 1.00 -13.92
CA VAL A 66 -1.49 0.94 -14.49
C VAL A 66 -0.91 2.34 -14.75
N LYS A 67 -1.73 3.35 -15.01
CA LYS A 67 -1.27 4.74 -15.12
C LYS A 67 -0.83 5.36 -13.79
N LYS A 68 -1.15 4.73 -12.66
CA LYS A 68 -0.99 5.27 -11.31
C LYS A 68 -0.31 4.25 -10.39
N PRO A 69 1.04 4.20 -10.37
CA PRO A 69 1.77 3.22 -9.55
C PRO A 69 1.45 3.31 -8.05
N ASN A 70 1.18 4.52 -7.52
CA ASN A 70 0.72 4.70 -6.14
C ASN A 70 -0.59 3.94 -5.84
N LEU A 71 -1.52 3.93 -6.81
CA LEU A 71 -2.81 3.27 -6.64
C LEU A 71 -2.66 1.75 -6.68
N ILE A 72 -1.72 1.22 -7.47
CA ILE A 72 -1.34 -0.20 -7.44
C ILE A 72 -0.82 -0.57 -6.05
N LEU A 73 0.09 0.23 -5.49
CA LEU A 73 0.64 -0.02 -4.15
C LEU A 73 -0.45 0.02 -3.08
N SER A 74 -1.41 0.95 -3.16
CA SER A 74 -2.59 0.95 -2.27
C SER A 74 -3.43 -0.32 -2.41
N LYS A 75 -3.66 -0.81 -3.64
CA LYS A 75 -4.41 -2.06 -3.85
C LYS A 75 -3.67 -3.29 -3.32
N LEU A 76 -2.35 -3.35 -3.48
CA LEU A 76 -1.53 -4.40 -2.90
C LEU A 76 -1.56 -4.36 -1.36
N GLN A 77 -1.56 -3.16 -0.77
CA GLN A 77 -1.72 -2.98 0.67
C GLN A 77 -3.10 -3.45 1.16
N ASP A 78 -4.17 -3.11 0.44
CA ASP A 78 -5.53 -3.59 0.72
C ASP A 78 -5.58 -5.12 0.69
N PHE A 79 -4.95 -5.74 -0.32
CA PHE A 79 -4.87 -7.20 -0.44
C PHE A 79 -4.11 -7.82 0.75
N TYR A 80 -2.95 -7.26 1.11
CA TYR A 80 -2.15 -7.72 2.23
C TYR A 80 -2.94 -7.68 3.54
N ASN A 81 -3.59 -6.55 3.83
CA ASN A 81 -4.39 -6.35 5.04
C ASN A 81 -5.56 -7.34 5.11
N ASN A 82 -6.28 -7.53 4.00
CA ASN A 82 -7.41 -8.45 3.94
C ASN A 82 -6.98 -9.92 4.07
N SER A 83 -5.82 -10.27 3.53
CA SER A 83 -5.26 -11.62 3.63
C SER A 83 -4.82 -11.94 5.07
N CYS A 84 -4.18 -10.98 5.74
CA CYS A 84 -3.77 -11.10 7.15
C CYS A 84 -4.97 -11.17 8.11
N LEU A 85 -6.03 -10.41 7.84
CA LEU A 85 -7.28 -10.49 8.63
C LEU A 85 -7.93 -11.88 8.52
N LYS A 86 -7.90 -12.51 7.35
CA LYS A 86 -8.48 -13.86 7.15
C LYS A 86 -7.73 -14.97 7.91
N GLU A 87 -6.41 -14.88 8.04
CA GLU A 87 -5.64 -15.85 8.82
C GLU A 87 -5.93 -15.76 10.32
N ASN A 88 -6.25 -14.58 10.84
CA ASN A 88 -6.58 -14.37 12.25
C ASN A 88 -8.03 -14.77 12.63
N ILE A 89 -8.92 -14.97 11.65
CA ILE A 89 -10.35 -15.29 11.89
C ILE A 89 -10.61 -16.81 11.79
N SER A 90 -9.64 -17.64 11.37
CA SER A 90 -9.83 -19.09 11.18
C SER A 90 -9.92 -19.92 12.49
N THR A 91 -10.18 -19.30 13.64
CA THR A 91 -10.59 -20.00 14.86
C THR A 91 -11.84 -19.33 15.47
N THR A 92 -12.95 -19.29 14.74
CA THR A 92 -14.32 -19.41 15.31
C THR A 92 -15.35 -19.41 14.18
N ALA A 93 -16.25 -20.39 14.22
CA ALA A 93 -17.30 -20.59 13.23
C ALA A 93 -18.38 -19.49 13.27
N SER A 94 -18.96 -19.26 12.08
CA SER A 94 -20.34 -18.86 11.78
C SER A 94 -20.93 -17.55 12.30
N THR A 95 -21.37 -16.76 11.30
CA THR A 95 -22.57 -15.91 11.25
C THR A 95 -22.72 -14.79 12.28
N HIS A 96 -22.49 -13.54 11.85
CA HIS A 96 -23.50 -12.47 11.87
C HIS A 96 -22.96 -11.20 11.18
N LEU A 97 -23.81 -10.56 10.36
CA LEU A 97 -23.65 -9.15 10.01
C LEU A 97 -23.59 -8.34 11.30
N SER A 98 -22.47 -7.65 11.56
CA SER A 98 -22.44 -6.55 12.52
C SER A 98 -21.24 -5.66 12.28
N GLU A 99 -21.53 -4.40 11.95
CA GLU A 99 -20.62 -3.28 12.13
C GLU A 99 -20.16 -3.25 13.59
N SER A 100 -18.90 -3.60 13.87
CA SER A 100 -18.30 -3.22 15.14
C SER A 100 -16.77 -3.09 15.03
N SER A 101 -16.33 -1.85 15.19
CA SER A 101 -15.20 -1.44 16.04
C SER A 101 -14.18 -2.54 16.40
N GLY A 102 -13.14 -2.68 15.59
CA GLY A 102 -11.89 -3.34 15.95
C GLY A 102 -10.72 -2.38 15.76
N LEU A 103 -10.19 -1.85 16.85
CA LEU A 103 -9.06 -0.93 16.89
C LEU A 103 -7.78 -1.59 16.35
N TYR A 104 -7.26 -1.13 15.21
CA TYR A 104 -5.84 -1.23 14.90
C TYR A 104 -5.36 0.11 14.31
N LYS A 105 -4.33 0.65 14.97
CA LYS A 105 -3.75 1.98 14.73
C LYS A 105 -2.99 1.98 13.41
N ILE A 106 -3.67 2.27 12.31
CA ILE A 106 -3.05 2.56 11.02
C ILE A 106 -2.49 3.98 11.07
N MET A 107 -1.16 4.10 11.10
CA MET A 107 -0.49 5.40 11.07
C MET A 107 -0.34 5.82 9.60
N TYR A 108 -1.34 6.52 9.07
CA TYR A 108 -1.24 7.20 7.78
C TYR A 108 -0.43 8.48 7.98
N TYR A 109 0.77 8.57 7.39
CA TYR A 109 1.45 9.84 7.23
C TYR A 109 0.69 10.65 6.16
N PHE A 110 -0.03 11.68 6.60
CA PHE A 110 -0.98 12.45 5.79
C PHE A 110 -0.27 13.50 4.91
N ALA A 111 0.01 13.14 3.65
CA ALA A 111 0.56 14.05 2.64
C ALA A 111 -0.43 15.14 2.14
N ASN A 112 -1.71 15.13 2.57
CA ASN A 112 -2.75 15.98 1.95
C ASN A 112 -3.43 16.99 2.91
N GLY A 113 -2.85 17.24 4.08
CA GLY A 113 -3.29 18.33 4.96
C GLY A 113 -4.75 18.25 5.43
N LYS A 114 -5.37 17.06 5.43
CA LYS A 114 -6.74 16.85 5.87
C LYS A 114 -6.76 15.92 7.07
N HIS A 115 -7.28 16.42 8.18
CA HIS A 115 -7.51 15.66 9.40
C HIS A 115 -8.59 14.60 9.17
N ASN A 116 -8.33 13.37 9.60
CA ASN A 116 -9.30 12.28 9.55
C ASN A 116 -10.38 12.52 10.62
N PRO A 117 -11.66 12.71 10.24
CA PRO A 117 -12.75 13.01 11.19
C PRO A 117 -13.03 11.88 12.19
N ASN A 118 -12.50 10.68 11.96
CA ASN A 118 -12.62 9.55 12.89
C ASN A 118 -11.44 9.47 13.89
N CYS A 119 -10.52 10.44 13.89
CA CYS A 119 -9.40 10.47 14.83
C CYS A 119 -9.79 11.25 16.09
N THR A 120 -10.02 10.54 17.20
CA THR A 120 -10.39 11.13 18.50
C THR A 120 -9.22 11.26 19.47
N ASN A 121 -8.05 10.79 19.07
CA ASN A 121 -6.91 10.57 19.98
C ASN A 121 -5.99 11.80 20.09
N HIS A 122 -6.24 12.84 19.30
CA HIS A 122 -5.61 14.16 19.39
C HIS A 122 -6.56 15.17 18.73
N SER A 123 -6.43 16.45 19.07
CA SER A 123 -7.29 17.48 18.49
C SER A 123 -6.86 17.79 17.04
N LYS A 124 -7.77 18.41 16.27
CA LYS A 124 -7.49 18.78 14.87
C LYS A 124 -6.27 19.73 14.78
N GLU A 125 -6.05 20.57 15.78
CA GLU A 125 -4.90 21.48 15.84
C GLU A 125 -3.57 20.73 16.03
N GLU A 126 -3.57 19.61 16.77
CA GLU A 126 -2.37 18.79 17.03
C GLU A 126 -1.96 17.95 15.81
N CYS A 127 -2.89 17.70 14.90
CA CYS A 127 -2.67 16.89 13.69
C CYS A 127 -1.65 17.52 12.71
N PHE A 128 -1.43 18.84 12.83
CA PHE A 128 -0.49 19.61 12.01
C PHE A 128 0.76 20.04 12.78
N ALA A 129 0.83 19.77 14.09
CA ALA A 129 1.90 20.27 14.96
C ALA A 129 3.20 19.43 14.86
N GLU A 130 3.16 18.18 14.37
CA GLU A 130 4.37 17.35 14.22
C GLU A 130 5.26 17.70 13.01
N HIS A 131 4.87 18.70 12.19
CA HIS A 131 5.72 19.25 11.13
C HIS A 131 5.91 20.76 11.27
N LEU A 132 6.15 21.23 12.50
CA LEU A 132 6.48 22.63 12.74
C LEU A 132 7.83 22.79 13.42
N HIS A 133 8.86 22.14 12.88
CA HIS A 133 10.24 22.62 12.98
C HIS A 133 10.96 22.41 11.65
N LEU A 134 11.13 23.53 10.94
CA LEU A 134 12.25 23.77 10.02
C LEU A 134 13.59 23.46 10.72
#